data_AF-A0A0M4EKQ7-F1
#
_entry.id   AF-A0A0M4EKQ7-F1
#
_cell.length_a   1.000
_cell.length_b   1.000
_cell.length_c   1.000
_cell.angle_alpha   90.00
_cell.angle_beta   90.00
_cell.angle_gamma   90.00
#
_symmetry.space_group_name_H-M   'P 1'
#
loop_
_entity.id
_entity.type
_entity.pdbx_description
1 polymer ?
#
loop_
_entity_poly.entity_id
_entity_poly.type
_entity_poly.pdbx_seq_one_letter_code
_entity_poly.pdbx_strand_id
1 'polypeptide(L)'
;MDKEKLIAPNQIGYLILKDDGAVLESGGELKNDERSANVIMGLLNLTESIDESFIPNSSCERITIDYEHHSYSICMSNRRIYIVKLSKTQNGATTSSSSSTSVYNDANEGGNINGASTSSSTVMA
;
A
#
# COMPACT_ATOMS: atom_id res chain seq x y z
N MET A 1 32.73 -6.80 7.04
CA MET A 1 31.77 -6.54 8.14
C MET A 1 30.50 -6.06 7.50
N ASP A 2 29.79 -7.04 6.96
CA ASP A 2 28.68 -6.89 6.05
C ASP A 2 27.45 -6.49 6.86
N LYS A 3 27.06 -5.22 6.72
CA LYS A 3 25.83 -4.71 7.31
C LYS A 3 24.68 -5.21 6.45
N GLU A 4 24.24 -6.43 6.70
CA GLU A 4 22.91 -6.90 6.30
C GLU A 4 21.89 -6.14 7.16
N LYS A 5 21.74 -4.85 6.86
CA LYS A 5 20.77 -3.99 7.53
C LYS A 5 19.41 -4.32 6.91
N LEU A 6 18.81 -5.42 7.33
CA LEU A 6 17.38 -5.64 7.15
C LEU A 6 16.68 -4.44 7.80
N ILE A 7 16.09 -3.58 6.97
CA ILE A 7 15.50 -2.30 7.39
C ILE A 7 14.17 -2.55 8.10
N ALA A 8 13.55 -3.71 7.87
CA ALA A 8 12.35 -4.18 8.55
C ALA A 8 12.36 -5.70 8.73
N PRO A 9 11.77 -6.24 9.82
CA PRO A 9 11.78 -7.67 10.13
C PRO A 9 11.07 -8.55 9.09
N ASN A 10 10.16 -7.97 8.31
CA ASN A 10 9.41 -8.63 7.25
C ASN A 10 9.84 -8.18 5.84
N GLN A 11 10.99 -7.53 5.70
CA GLN A 11 11.54 -7.15 4.41
C GLN A 11 11.94 -8.39 3.61
N ILE A 12 11.33 -8.56 2.44
CA ILE A 12 11.62 -9.65 1.50
C ILE A 12 12.27 -9.16 0.20
N GLY A 13 12.30 -7.85 -0.03
CA GLY A 13 12.97 -7.25 -1.17
C GLY A 13 13.14 -5.75 -1.02
N TYR A 14 14.08 -5.17 -1.77
CA TYR A 14 14.27 -3.73 -1.82
C TYR A 14 14.82 -3.27 -3.17
N LEU A 15 14.50 -2.02 -3.51
CA LEU A 15 15.08 -1.25 -4.62
C LEU A 15 15.46 0.12 -4.11
N ILE A 16 16.63 0.60 -4.51
CA ILE A 16 17.07 1.98 -4.32
C ILE A 16 17.28 2.57 -5.72
N LEU A 17 16.53 3.62 -6.04
CA LEU A 17 16.62 4.31 -7.32
C LEU A 17 17.19 5.71 -7.13
N LYS A 18 17.80 6.24 -8.19
CA LYS A 18 18.00 7.69 -8.34
C LYS A 18 16.69 8.39 -8.67
N ASP A 19 16.72 9.71 -8.64
CA ASP A 19 15.64 10.59 -9.12
C ASP A 19 15.29 10.39 -10.60
N ASP A 20 16.24 9.92 -11.42
CA ASP A 20 16.01 9.55 -12.83
C ASP A 20 15.39 8.15 -13.03
N GLY A 21 15.16 7.39 -11.94
CA GLY A 21 14.63 6.03 -11.98
C GLY A 21 15.67 4.93 -12.19
N ALA A 22 16.95 5.26 -12.38
CA ALA A 22 18.01 4.27 -12.52
C ALA A 22 18.23 3.49 -11.21
N VAL A 23 18.34 2.17 -11.31
CA VAL A 23 18.58 1.28 -10.16
C VAL A 23 20.01 1.46 -9.65
N LEU A 24 20.14 1.89 -8.39
CA LEU A 24 21.41 1.98 -7.66
C LEU A 24 21.74 0.68 -6.96
N GLU A 25 20.75 0.10 -6.28
CA GLU A 25 20.89 -1.09 -5.46
C GLU A 25 19.58 -1.87 -5.48
N SER A 26 19.67 -3.20 -5.46
CA SER A 26 18.50 -4.07 -5.44
C SER A 26 18.81 -5.37 -4.71
N GLY A 27 17.79 -5.97 -4.09
CA GLY A 27 17.95 -7.24 -3.40
C GLY A 27 16.64 -7.94 -3.03
N GLY A 28 16.77 -9.18 -2.58
CA GLY A 28 15.64 -10.07 -2.31
C GLY A 28 14.78 -10.31 -3.54
N GLU A 29 13.45 -10.30 -3.38
CA GLU A 29 12.49 -10.49 -4.47
C GLU A 29 12.47 -9.36 -5.50
N LEU A 30 13.06 -8.20 -5.20
CA LEU A 30 13.13 -7.07 -6.12
C LEU A 30 14.50 -6.95 -6.81
N LYS A 31 15.36 -7.97 -6.69
CA LYS A 31 16.67 -7.97 -7.32
C LYS A 31 16.54 -7.87 -8.85
N ASN A 32 17.15 -6.83 -9.43
CA ASN A 32 17.08 -6.49 -10.85
C ASN A 32 15.65 -6.33 -11.41
N ASP A 33 14.66 -6.01 -10.56
CA ASP A 33 13.28 -5.78 -11.00
C ASP A 33 13.08 -4.34 -11.50
N GLU A 34 13.67 -4.07 -12.67
CA GLU A 34 13.54 -2.78 -13.36
C GLU A 34 12.10 -2.49 -13.79
N ARG A 35 11.28 -3.54 -13.98
CA ARG A 35 9.87 -3.37 -14.31
C ARG A 35 9.12 -2.71 -13.16
N SER A 36 9.30 -3.19 -11.94
CA SER A 36 8.71 -2.57 -10.75
C SER A 36 9.24 -1.16 -10.53
N ALA A 37 10.53 -0.91 -10.78
CA ALA A 37 11.10 0.44 -10.74
C ALA A 37 10.37 1.40 -11.69
N ASN A 38 10.18 1.01 -12.97
CA ASN A 38 9.49 1.83 -13.97
C ASN A 38 8.03 2.13 -13.58
N VAL A 39 7.30 1.14 -13.05
CA VAL A 39 5.92 1.33 -12.59
C VAL A 39 5.86 2.30 -11.41
N ILE A 40 6.76 2.15 -10.44
CA ILE A 40 6.82 3.01 -9.25
C ILE A 40 7.23 4.44 -9.63
N MET A 41 8.14 4.63 -10.59
CA MET A 41 8.47 5.95 -11.12
C MET A 41 7.26 6.63 -11.77
N GLY A 42 6.48 5.88 -12.56
CA GLY A 42 5.24 6.40 -13.13
C GLY A 42 4.24 6.85 -12.05
N LEU A 43 4.13 6.09 -10.96
CA LEU A 43 3.29 6.46 -9.82
C LEU A 43 3.79 7.73 -9.12
N LEU A 44 5.09 7.85 -8.89
CA LEU A 44 5.67 9.02 -8.24
C LEU A 44 5.41 10.30 -9.06
N ASN A 45 5.66 10.24 -10.37
CA ASN A 45 5.40 11.37 -11.28
C ASN A 45 3.92 11.77 -11.29
N LEU A 46 3.00 10.81 -11.16
CA LEU A 46 1.57 11.11 -11.04
C LEU A 46 1.26 11.84 -9.73
N THR A 47 1.89 11.45 -8.61
CA THR A 47 1.67 12.12 -7.33
C THR A 47 2.19 13.56 -7.30
N GLU A 48 3.22 13.88 -8.09
CA GLU A 48 3.72 15.27 -8.24
C GLU A 48 2.76 16.17 -9.04
N SER A 49 1.85 15.58 -9.82
CA SER A 49 0.85 16.34 -10.60
C SER A 49 -0.42 16.69 -9.82
N ILE A 50 -0.52 16.27 -8.56
CA ILE A 50 -1.69 16.52 -7.72
C ILE A 50 -1.72 17.99 -7.29
N ASP A 51 -2.88 18.62 -7.47
CA ASP A 51 -3.09 20.02 -7.10
C ASP A 51 -2.93 20.24 -5.58
N GLU A 52 -2.25 21.32 -5.21
CA GLU A 52 -2.03 21.72 -3.81
C GLU A 52 -3.35 22.01 -3.08
N SER A 53 -4.40 22.37 -3.83
CA SER A 53 -5.75 22.55 -3.28
C SER A 53 -6.33 21.25 -2.71
N PHE A 54 -5.92 20.10 -3.25
CA PHE A 54 -6.34 18.77 -2.81
C PHE A 54 -5.42 18.20 -1.73
N ILE A 55 -4.10 18.44 -1.82
CA ILE A 55 -3.10 18.04 -0.82
C ILE A 55 -2.32 19.27 -0.36
N PRO A 56 -2.82 20.00 0.66
CA PRO A 56 -2.10 21.13 1.20
C PRO A 56 -0.78 20.66 1.83
N ASN A 57 0.32 21.35 1.50
CA ASN A 57 1.71 21.01 1.86
C ASN A 57 2.38 19.88 1.04
N SER A 58 1.83 19.62 -0.16
CA SER A 58 2.48 19.23 -1.44
C SER A 58 3.68 18.27 -1.49
N SER A 59 3.91 17.44 -0.48
CA SER A 59 4.82 16.30 -0.64
C SER A 59 4.23 15.03 -0.04
N CYS A 60 4.01 14.04 -0.91
CA CYS A 60 3.69 12.70 -0.47
C CYS A 60 4.92 12.13 0.25
N GLU A 61 4.90 12.14 1.59
CA GLU A 61 6.03 11.65 2.40
C GLU A 61 6.27 10.15 2.19
N ARG A 62 5.19 9.39 2.02
CA ARG A 62 5.23 7.94 1.87
C ARG A 62 4.05 7.43 1.05
N ILE A 63 4.35 6.58 0.08
CA ILE A 63 3.36 5.80 -0.67
C ILE A 63 3.41 4.36 -0.18
N THR A 64 2.25 3.78 0.12
CA THR A 64 2.13 2.35 0.43
C THR A 64 1.20 1.69 -0.59
N ILE A 65 1.68 0.63 -1.24
CA ILE A 65 0.87 -0.20 -2.14
C ILE A 65 0.57 -1.50 -1.42
N ASP A 66 -0.70 -1.72 -1.08
CA ASP A 66 -1.12 -2.83 -0.25
C ASP A 66 -1.68 -3.98 -1.10
N TYR A 67 -1.00 -5.13 -1.07
CA TYR A 67 -1.48 -6.37 -1.69
C TYR A 67 -1.92 -7.36 -0.61
N GLU A 68 -2.55 -8.46 -1.01
CA GLU A 68 -3.05 -9.48 -0.09
C GLU A 68 -1.95 -10.10 0.78
N HIS A 69 -0.80 -10.45 0.18
CA HIS A 69 0.28 -11.19 0.85
C HIS A 69 1.56 -10.37 1.08
N HIS A 70 1.61 -9.14 0.55
CA HIS A 70 2.77 -8.27 0.72
C HIS A 70 2.35 -6.81 0.58
N SER A 71 3.25 -5.89 0.87
CA SER A 71 3.08 -4.48 0.56
C SER A 71 4.38 -3.87 0.08
N TYR A 72 4.27 -2.76 -0.65
CA TYR A 72 5.39 -1.90 -0.97
C TYR A 72 5.33 -0.65 -0.11
N SER A 73 6.47 -0.27 0.46
CA SER A 73 6.66 1.01 1.13
C SER A 73 7.65 1.83 0.33
N ILE A 74 7.23 3.01 -0.12
CA ILE A 74 7.99 3.88 -1.00
C ILE A 74 8.17 5.25 -0.34
N CYS A 75 9.41 5.70 -0.21
CA CYS A 75 9.76 7.01 0.35
C CYS A 75 10.89 7.64 -0.47
N MET A 76 10.93 8.96 -0.54
CA MET A 76 12.04 9.69 -1.15
C MET A 76 12.85 10.42 -0.09
N SER A 77 14.18 10.31 -0.16
CA SER A 77 15.10 11.06 0.70
C SER A 77 16.45 11.26 0.01
N ASN A 78 17.07 12.43 0.15
CA ASN A 78 18.39 12.73 -0.44
C ASN A 78 18.48 12.41 -1.94
N ARG A 79 17.46 12.79 -2.73
CA ARG A 79 17.34 12.51 -4.18
C ARG A 79 17.45 11.01 -4.52
N ARG A 80 17.04 10.15 -3.58
CA ARG A 80 16.94 8.71 -3.77
C ARG A 80 15.55 8.25 -3.41
N ILE A 81 15.07 7.29 -4.17
CA ILE A 81 13.78 6.65 -3.96
C ILE A 81 14.06 5.29 -3.34
N TYR A 82 13.48 5.07 -2.16
CA TYR A 82 13.60 3.85 -1.39
C TYR A 82 12.31 3.05 -1.52
N ILE A 83 12.43 1.83 -1.98
CA ILE A 83 11.30 0.91 -2.17
C ILE A 83 11.62 -0.34 -1.35
N VAL A 84 10.71 -0.71 -0.46
CA VAL A 84 10.82 -1.94 0.33
C VAL A 84 9.59 -2.79 0.11
N LYS A 85 9.80 -4.05 -0.25
CA LYS A 85 8.76 -5.08 -0.28
C LYS A 85 8.71 -5.79 1.05
N LEU A 86 7.56 -5.76 1.68
CA LEU A 86 7.31 -6.30 3.01
C LEU A 86 6.36 -7.49 2.87
N SER A 87 6.74 -8.66 3.40
CA SER A 87 5.84 -9.80 3.49
C SER A 87 4.77 -9.54 4.54
N LYS A 88 3.53 -9.90 4.22
CA LYS A 88 2.47 -10.08 5.21
C LYS A 88 2.42 -11.58 5.53
N THR A 89 3.35 -12.05 6.35
CA THR A 89 3.17 -13.35 6.99
C THR A 89 1.89 -13.29 7.81
N GLN A 90 0.89 -14.07 7.41
CA GLN A 90 -0.25 -14.40 8.26
C GLN A 90 0.27 -15.34 9.35
N ASN A 91 1.00 -14.79 10.32
CA ASN A 91 1.45 -15.53 11.49
C ASN A 91 0.22 -15.85 12.34
N GLY A 92 -0.57 -16.86 11.97
CA GLY A 92 -1.51 -17.61 12.83
C GLY A 92 -2.46 -16.82 13.73
N ALA A 93 -2.58 -15.52 13.55
CA ALA A 93 -3.47 -14.62 14.23
C ALA A 93 -4.32 -14.05 13.11
N THR A 94 -5.49 -14.64 12.95
CA THR A 94 -6.58 -14.16 12.12
C THR A 94 -6.97 -12.79 12.64
N THR A 95 -6.23 -11.74 12.25
CA THR A 95 -6.77 -10.39 12.28
C THR A 95 -7.66 -10.30 11.07
N SER A 96 -8.88 -10.83 11.22
CA SER A 96 -10.00 -10.49 10.38
C SER A 96 -10.05 -8.96 10.39
N SER A 97 -9.50 -8.32 9.37
CA SER A 97 -9.85 -6.93 9.09
C SER A 97 -11.31 -7.02 8.66
N SER A 98 -12.20 -6.92 9.64
CA SER A 98 -13.61 -6.70 9.42
C SER A 98 -13.70 -5.49 8.51
N SER A 99 -13.98 -5.76 7.24
CA SER A 99 -14.32 -4.75 6.25
C SER A 99 -15.60 -4.10 6.75
N SER A 100 -15.45 -3.03 7.52
CA SER A 100 -16.57 -2.17 7.88
C SER A 100 -17.05 -1.52 6.60
N THR A 101 -18.01 -2.14 5.93
CA THR A 101 -18.84 -1.46 4.95
C THR A 101 -19.62 -0.39 5.71
N SER A 102 -19.08 0.82 5.77
CA SER A 102 -19.80 1.99 6.23
C SER A 102 -20.88 2.32 5.20
N VAL A 103 -22.10 1.88 5.47
CA VAL A 103 -23.29 2.31 4.73
C VAL A 103 -23.52 3.78 5.11
N TYR A 104 -23.26 4.71 4.20
CA TYR A 104 -23.64 6.10 4.40
C TYR A 104 -25.17 6.19 4.33
N ASN A 105 -25.82 6.48 5.47
CA ASN A 105 -27.24 6.81 5.47
C ASN A 105 -27.40 8.25 4.99
N ASP A 106 -27.99 8.41 3.81
CA ASP A 106 -28.47 9.69 3.32
C ASP A 106 -29.60 10.19 4.23
N ALA A 107 -29.44 11.38 4.78
CA ALA A 107 -30.40 11.98 5.68
C ALA A 107 -31.42 12.77 4.85
N ASN A 108 -32.32 12.07 4.15
CA ASN A 108 -33.51 12.70 3.62
C ASN A 108 -34.74 11.79 3.63
N GLU A 109 -35.81 12.38 4.16
CA GLU A 109 -37.22 11.99 4.10
C GLU A 109 -37.75 10.91 5.06
N GLY A 110 -38.64 11.37 5.94
CA GLY A 110 -39.34 10.58 6.92
C GLY A 110 -40.32 9.59 6.28
N GLY A 111 -40.39 8.40 6.89
CA GLY A 111 -41.38 7.39 6.53
C GLY A 111 -41.21 6.16 7.42
N ASN A 112 -42.11 6.00 8.38
CA ASN A 112 -42.24 4.82 9.22
C ASN A 112 -42.58 3.57 8.39
N ILE A 113 -41.79 2.50 8.47
CA ILE A 113 -42.26 1.15 8.15
C ILE A 113 -41.49 0.06 8.91
N ASN A 114 -42.24 -0.66 9.76
CA ASN A 114 -41.90 -1.97 10.29
C ASN A 114 -41.78 -3.01 9.15
N GLY A 115 -40.83 -3.94 9.26
CA GLY A 115 -41.02 -5.30 8.71
C GLY A 115 -39.81 -5.97 8.05
N ALA A 116 -39.65 -7.25 8.39
CA ALA A 116 -38.90 -8.31 7.71
C ALA A 116 -37.38 -8.40 7.94
N SER A 117 -37.03 -9.07 9.05
CA SER A 117 -35.81 -9.88 9.13
C SER A 117 -35.85 -10.98 8.05
N THR A 118 -34.97 -10.89 7.05
CA THR A 118 -34.78 -11.96 6.07
C THR A 118 -33.38 -12.53 6.22
N SER A 119 -33.34 -13.81 6.58
CA SER A 119 -32.19 -14.67 6.79
C SER A 119 -31.33 -14.87 5.54
N SER A 120 -30.00 -14.97 5.71
CA SER A 120 -29.18 -15.77 4.80
C SER A 120 -28.09 -16.50 5.57
N SER A 121 -28.30 -17.80 5.73
CA SER A 121 -27.35 -18.79 6.21
C SER A 121 -26.54 -19.31 5.03
N THR A 122 -25.21 -19.23 5.08
CA THR A 122 -24.35 -19.99 4.16
C THR A 122 -23.82 -21.23 4.87
N VAL A 123 -24.18 -22.37 4.30
CA VAL A 123 -23.78 -23.73 4.63
C VAL A 123 -22.31 -23.98 4.26
N MET A 124 -21.55 -24.59 5.17
CA MET A 124 -20.24 -25.19 4.89
C MET A 124 -20.45 -26.56 4.24
N ALA A 125 -19.84 -26.77 3.07
CA ALA A 125 -19.59 -28.08 2.47
C ALA A 125 -18.13 -28.11 2.01
#